data_AF-A0A8H7VPY7-F1
#
_entry.id   AF-A0A8H7VPY7-F1
#
_cell.length_a   1.000
_cell.length_b   1.000
_cell.length_c   1.000
_cell.angle_alpha   90.00
_cell.angle_beta   90.00
_cell.angle_gamma   90.00
#
_symmetry.space_group_name_H-M   'P 1'
#
loop_
_entity.id
_entity.type
_entity.pdbx_description
1 polymer ?
#
loop_
_entity_poly.entity_id
_entity_poly.type
_entity_poly.pdbx_seq_one_letter_code
_entity_poly.pdbx_strand_id
1 'polypeptide(L)'
;MDLFPIPNHYNEFFPQTNDRFWPLFEETGMFDDLPRPFNRIDTPGDLGEYNIQFDYYYSNEYTSLREIEYQETMEATVNFRNKIIEERPLVVLLVGNHMSQFQFDRDTTPGLKEAVGVSQIYSLPSTSILNTRYSTERLQNLFDDFAEFYENLII
;
A
#
# COMPACT_ATOMS: atom_id res chain seq x y z
N MET A 1 -11.56 -23.22 17.20
CA MET A 1 -11.12 -21.90 16.70
C MET A 1 -10.93 -22.09 15.22
N ASP A 2 -11.89 -21.64 14.43
CA ASP A 2 -11.86 -21.82 12.99
C ASP A 2 -10.94 -20.76 12.40
N LEU A 3 -9.83 -21.20 11.82
CA LEU A 3 -8.96 -20.39 10.98
C LEU A 3 -9.69 -20.24 9.65
N PHE A 4 -10.21 -19.06 9.37
CA PHE A 4 -10.74 -18.76 8.04
C PHE A 4 -9.57 -18.75 7.06
N PRO A 5 -9.55 -19.62 6.04
CA PRO A 5 -8.59 -19.49 4.96
C PRO A 5 -8.82 -18.14 4.28
N ILE A 6 -7.79 -17.33 4.11
CA ILE A 6 -7.86 -16.18 3.21
C ILE A 6 -7.93 -16.77 1.80
N PRO A 7 -9.06 -16.68 1.09
CA PRO A 7 -9.20 -17.29 -0.22
C PRO A 7 -8.25 -16.62 -1.21
N ASN A 8 -7.50 -17.46 -1.91
CA ASN A 8 -6.58 -17.11 -2.98
C ASN A 8 -7.26 -16.73 -4.31
N HIS A 9 -8.37 -16.01 -4.24
CA HIS A 9 -9.21 -15.71 -5.41
C HIS A 9 -9.68 -14.27 -5.46
N TYR A 10 -8.97 -13.35 -4.80
CA TYR A 10 -9.25 -11.94 -4.95
C TYR A 10 -8.26 -11.37 -5.96
N ASN A 11 -8.73 -11.14 -7.19
CA ASN A 11 -8.18 -10.14 -8.12
C ASN A 11 -8.35 -8.71 -7.55
N GLU A 12 -8.45 -8.56 -6.22
CA GLU A 12 -8.95 -7.39 -5.51
C GLU A 12 -7.90 -6.94 -4.49
N PHE A 13 -7.48 -5.67 -4.58
CA PHE A 13 -6.63 -5.06 -3.55
C PHE A 13 -7.50 -4.50 -2.42
N PHE A 14 -7.08 -4.77 -1.18
CA PHE A 14 -7.82 -4.44 0.05
C PHE A 14 -9.27 -4.95 0.03
N PRO A 15 -9.49 -6.27 -0.18
CA PRO A 15 -10.85 -6.77 -0.31
C PRO A 15 -11.59 -6.55 1.01
N GLN A 16 -11.10 -7.06 2.14
CA GLN A 16 -11.90 -7.20 3.37
C GLN A 16 -12.80 -5.99 3.69
N THR A 17 -14.09 -6.25 3.94
CA THR A 17 -15.11 -5.23 4.30
C THR A 17 -14.75 -4.40 5.53
N ASN A 18 -13.73 -4.82 6.28
CA ASN A 18 -13.20 -4.15 7.46
C ASN A 18 -11.83 -3.49 7.22
N ASP A 19 -11.29 -3.50 6.00
CA ASP A 19 -10.10 -2.70 5.67
C ASP A 19 -10.49 -1.23 5.54
N ARG A 20 -9.64 -0.34 6.06
CA ARG A 20 -9.90 1.10 6.07
C ARG A 20 -9.32 1.83 4.85
N PHE A 21 -8.57 1.14 3.98
CA PHE A 21 -7.87 1.79 2.86
C PHE A 21 -8.80 2.59 1.96
N TRP A 22 -9.81 1.96 1.36
CA TRP A 22 -10.68 2.61 0.39
C TRP A 22 -11.48 3.79 0.99
N PRO A 23 -12.12 3.66 2.16
CA PRO A 23 -12.79 4.81 2.80
C PRO A 23 -11.84 5.98 3.06
N LEU A 24 -10.63 5.71 3.60
CA LEU A 24 -9.67 6.76 3.90
C LEU A 24 -9.12 7.43 2.63
N PHE A 25 -8.90 6.63 1.59
CA PHE A 25 -8.41 7.11 0.30
C PHE A 25 -9.45 7.97 -0.42
N GLU A 26 -10.72 7.58 -0.37
CA GLU A 26 -11.84 8.37 -0.92
C GLU A 26 -11.98 9.74 -0.24
N GLU A 27 -11.80 9.79 1.08
CA GLU A 27 -11.89 11.03 1.86
C GLU A 27 -10.81 12.06 1.48
N THR A 28 -9.71 11.64 0.85
CA THR A 28 -8.66 12.58 0.40
C THR A 28 -9.07 13.44 -0.80
N GLY A 29 -10.04 12.99 -1.61
CA GLY A 29 -10.44 13.68 -2.85
C GLY A 29 -9.37 13.70 -3.96
N MET A 30 -8.23 13.01 -3.81
CA MET A 30 -7.14 12.99 -4.80
C MET A 30 -7.57 12.52 -6.19
N PHE A 31 -8.64 11.70 -6.24
CA PHE A 31 -9.12 11.07 -7.45
C PHE A 31 -10.66 11.07 -7.48
N ASP A 32 -11.24 12.27 -7.52
CA ASP A 32 -12.69 12.48 -7.54
C ASP A 32 -13.42 11.79 -8.71
N ASP A 33 -12.70 11.52 -9.80
CA ASP A 33 -13.23 10.86 -11.01
C ASP A 33 -13.23 9.33 -10.94
N LEU A 34 -12.64 8.72 -9.90
CA LEU A 34 -12.65 7.26 -9.77
C LEU A 34 -14.08 6.72 -9.58
N PRO A 35 -14.44 5.62 -10.27
CA PRO A 35 -15.79 5.06 -10.20
C PRO A 35 -16.14 4.67 -8.76
N ARG A 36 -17.26 5.21 -8.26
CA ARG A 36 -17.80 4.93 -6.91
C ARG A 36 -18.93 3.89 -6.95
N PRO A 37 -19.08 3.05 -5.91
CA PRO A 37 -18.10 2.82 -4.85
C PRO A 37 -16.80 2.28 -5.45
N PHE A 38 -15.67 2.52 -4.78
CA PHE A 38 -14.42 1.75 -4.95
C PHE A 38 -14.68 0.28 -4.58
N ASN A 39 -15.60 -0.36 -5.28
CA ASN A 39 -15.76 -1.78 -5.23
C ASN A 39 -14.45 -2.29 -5.81
N ARG A 40 -13.58 -2.82 -4.95
CA ARG A 40 -12.87 -4.12 -5.03
C ARG A 40 -12.45 -4.72 -6.39
N ILE A 41 -13.14 -4.42 -7.48
CA ILE A 41 -13.21 -5.12 -8.77
C ILE A 41 -12.71 -4.21 -9.91
N ASP A 42 -11.89 -3.20 -9.64
CA ASP A 42 -11.18 -2.54 -10.73
C ASP A 42 -9.92 -3.36 -10.99
N THR A 43 -10.04 -4.21 -12.01
CA THR A 43 -8.94 -4.95 -12.61
C THR A 43 -7.75 -4.01 -12.83
N PRO A 44 -6.49 -4.48 -12.80
CA PRO A 44 -5.31 -3.63 -13.06
C PRO A 44 -5.36 -2.76 -14.33
N GLY A 45 -6.29 -3.03 -15.26
CA GLY A 45 -6.56 -2.21 -16.44
C GLY A 45 -7.41 -0.95 -16.21
N ASP A 46 -8.31 -0.91 -15.22
CA ASP A 46 -9.27 0.19 -15.03
C ASP A 46 -8.65 1.39 -14.29
N LEU A 47 -7.59 1.15 -13.51
CA LEU A 47 -6.80 2.18 -12.83
C LEU A 47 -5.67 2.76 -13.69
N GLY A 48 -5.40 2.16 -14.85
CA GLY A 48 -4.39 2.65 -15.79
C GLY A 48 -4.72 4.04 -16.33
N GLU A 49 -6.00 4.37 -16.47
CA GLU A 49 -6.47 5.72 -16.86
C GLU A 49 -6.11 6.78 -15.80
N TYR A 50 -5.89 6.36 -14.56
CA TYR A 50 -5.52 7.20 -13.41
C TYR A 50 -4.03 7.10 -13.07
N ASN A 51 -3.25 6.35 -13.86
CA ASN A 51 -1.83 6.03 -13.60
C ASN A 51 -1.58 5.43 -12.20
N ILE A 52 -2.55 4.68 -11.66
CA ILE A 52 -2.41 3.97 -10.40
C ILE A 52 -2.18 2.48 -10.70
N GLN A 53 -1.15 1.91 -10.09
CA GLN A 53 -0.88 0.48 -10.13
C GLN A 53 -0.77 -0.05 -8.70
N PHE A 54 -1.42 -1.18 -8.46
CA PHE A 54 -1.30 -1.92 -7.22
C PHE A 54 -0.38 -3.13 -7.42
N ASP A 55 0.37 -3.44 -6.37
CA ASP A 55 1.26 -4.58 -6.35
C ASP A 55 1.35 -5.18 -4.95
N TYR A 56 1.65 -6.47 -4.87
CA TYR A 56 1.91 -7.14 -3.61
C TYR A 56 3.41 -7.24 -3.38
N TYR A 57 3.84 -6.90 -2.17
CA TYR A 57 5.24 -7.01 -1.77
C TYR A 57 5.74 -8.47 -1.74
N TYR A 58 4.83 -9.41 -1.48
CA TYR A 58 5.10 -10.84 -1.43
C TYR A 58 4.30 -11.55 -2.53
N SER A 59 4.94 -12.50 -3.21
CA SER A 59 4.35 -13.24 -4.34
C SER A 59 3.53 -14.45 -3.93
N ASN A 60 3.75 -14.99 -2.72
CA ASN A 60 2.99 -16.11 -2.17
C ASN A 60 1.88 -15.58 -1.27
N GLU A 61 0.71 -16.21 -1.23
CA GLU A 61 -0.20 -15.88 -0.12
C GLU A 61 0.34 -16.46 1.17
N TYR A 62 0.49 -15.57 2.14
CA TYR A 62 0.69 -15.93 3.51
C TYR A 62 -0.62 -15.66 4.26
N THR A 63 -1.06 -16.62 5.06
CA THR A 63 -2.20 -16.45 5.96
C THR A 63 -1.88 -15.48 7.10
N SER A 64 -0.59 -15.26 7.40
CA SER A 64 -0.15 -14.18 8.28
C SER A 64 1.29 -13.73 8.02
N LEU A 65 1.62 -12.49 8.39
CA LEU A 65 2.99 -11.97 8.39
C LEU A 65 3.96 -12.76 9.28
N ARG A 66 3.47 -13.66 10.15
CA ARG A 66 4.31 -14.52 11.00
C ARG A 66 4.84 -15.74 10.26
N GLU A 67 4.27 -16.08 9.10
CA GLU A 67 4.65 -17.22 8.28
C GLU A 67 5.80 -16.88 7.32
N ILE A 68 6.10 -15.60 7.16
CA ILE A 68 7.11 -15.11 6.23
C ILE A 68 8.48 -15.27 6.88
N GLU A 69 9.35 -16.05 6.24
CA GLU A 69 10.71 -16.20 6.70
C GLU A 69 11.54 -14.92 6.43
N TYR A 70 12.58 -14.70 7.24
CA TYR A 70 13.47 -13.54 7.06
C TYR A 70 14.11 -13.53 5.66
N GLN A 71 14.49 -14.71 5.13
CA GLN A 71 15.10 -14.83 3.81
C GLN A 71 14.12 -14.46 2.69
N GLU A 72 12.88 -14.95 2.76
CA GLU A 72 11.82 -14.58 1.81
C GLU A 72 11.55 -13.07 1.82
N THR A 73 11.60 -12.44 3.00
CA THR A 73 11.44 -10.99 3.11
C THR A 73 12.58 -10.21 2.46
N MET A 74 13.82 -10.69 2.60
CA MET A 74 14.96 -10.06 1.94
C MET A 74 14.88 -10.19 0.42
N GLU A 75 14.49 -11.35 -0.10
CA GLU A 75 14.29 -11.57 -1.54
C GLU A 75 13.15 -10.70 -2.09
N ALA A 76 12.01 -10.66 -1.40
CA ALA A 76 10.89 -9.78 -1.73
C ALA A 76 11.31 -8.30 -1.79
N THR A 77 12.13 -7.86 -0.81
CA THR A 77 12.65 -6.48 -0.77
C THR A 77 13.51 -6.15 -1.98
N VAL A 78 14.41 -7.06 -2.38
CA VAL A 78 15.27 -6.86 -3.57
C VAL A 78 14.43 -6.83 -4.84
N ASN A 79 13.49 -7.77 -5.00
CA ASN A 79 12.62 -7.84 -6.17
C ASN A 79 11.75 -6.60 -6.32
N PHE A 80 11.12 -6.16 -5.22
CA PHE A 80 10.31 -4.95 -5.20
C PHE A 80 11.13 -3.69 -5.51
N ARG A 81 12.35 -3.58 -4.95
CA ARG A 81 13.26 -2.47 -5.28
C ARG A 81 13.64 -2.46 -6.76
N ASN A 82 13.95 -3.61 -7.35
CA ASN A 82 14.26 -3.72 -8.77
C ASN A 82 13.07 -3.32 -9.63
N LYS A 83 11.85 -3.76 -9.26
CA LYS A 83 10.62 -3.37 -9.95
C LYS A 83 10.41 -1.87 -9.96
N ILE A 84 10.60 -1.18 -8.83
CA ILE A 84 10.52 0.29 -8.76
C ILE A 84 11.54 0.94 -9.71
N ILE A 85 12.78 0.42 -9.76
CA ILE A 85 13.83 0.96 -10.63
C ILE A 85 13.50 0.76 -12.11
N GLU A 86 12.88 -0.36 -12.46
CA GLU A 86 12.50 -0.72 -13.82
C GLU A 86 11.26 0.05 -14.30
N GLU A 87 10.20 0.08 -13.50
CA GLU A 87 8.91 0.72 -13.85
C GLU A 87 8.94 2.24 -13.65
N ARG A 88 9.84 2.75 -12.81
CA ARG A 88 10.05 4.18 -12.54
C ARG A 88 8.75 4.94 -12.22
N PRO A 89 7.89 4.46 -11.29
CA PRO A 89 6.72 5.21 -10.88
C PRO A 89 7.15 6.56 -10.28
N LEU A 90 6.34 7.60 -10.44
CA LEU A 90 6.63 8.91 -9.83
C LEU A 90 6.64 8.81 -8.30
N VAL A 91 5.64 8.11 -7.76
CA VAL A 91 5.45 7.86 -6.33
C VAL A 91 5.12 6.40 -6.08
N VAL A 92 5.68 5.83 -5.03
CA VAL A 92 5.30 4.52 -4.48
C VAL A 92 4.72 4.71 -3.10
N LEU A 93 3.47 4.29 -2.90
CA LEU A 93 2.80 4.29 -1.60
C LEU A 93 2.90 2.90 -0.95
N LEU A 94 3.63 2.80 0.16
CA LEU A 94 3.77 1.57 0.92
C LEU A 94 2.72 1.52 2.04
N VAL A 95 1.70 0.67 1.89
CA VAL A 95 0.66 0.50 2.91
C VAL A 95 1.03 -0.63 3.86
N GLY A 96 1.76 -0.30 4.92
CA GLY A 96 2.19 -1.24 5.95
C GLY A 96 3.65 -1.06 6.33
N ASN A 97 3.89 -0.54 7.53
CA ASN A 97 5.24 -0.23 8.05
C ASN A 97 6.19 -1.43 8.14
N HIS A 98 5.68 -2.67 8.10
CA HIS A 98 6.51 -3.87 8.13
C HIS A 98 7.39 -4.00 6.88
N MET A 99 6.98 -3.43 5.74
CA MET A 99 7.78 -3.42 4.51
C MET A 99 8.89 -2.38 4.62
N SER A 100 8.55 -1.18 5.13
CA SER A 100 9.51 -0.09 5.32
C SER A 100 10.68 -0.47 6.23
N GLN A 101 10.49 -1.39 7.17
CA GLN A 101 11.55 -1.78 8.09
C GLN A 101 12.72 -2.50 7.41
N PHE A 102 12.46 -3.24 6.33
CA PHE A 102 13.49 -3.98 5.59
C PHE A 102 14.10 -3.15 4.47
N GLN A 103 13.34 -2.17 3.96
CA GLN A 103 13.75 -1.32 2.87
C GLN A 103 14.51 -0.04 3.32
N PHE A 104 14.25 0.47 4.54
CA PHE A 104 14.74 1.76 5.02
C PHE A 104 15.31 1.70 6.44
N ASP A 105 16.28 0.83 6.71
CA ASP A 105 17.01 0.77 7.99
C ASP A 105 16.13 0.69 9.25
N ARG A 106 15.04 -0.08 9.18
CA ARG A 106 14.05 -0.23 10.27
C ARG A 106 13.26 1.03 10.59
N ASP A 107 13.28 2.05 9.74
CA ASP A 107 12.42 3.21 9.90
C ASP A 107 10.96 2.90 9.56
N THR A 108 10.18 2.69 10.62
CA THR A 108 8.74 2.40 10.58
C THR A 108 7.88 3.64 10.73
N THR A 109 8.46 4.84 10.67
CA THR A 109 7.72 6.10 10.78
C THR A 109 6.90 6.34 9.50
N PRO A 110 5.60 6.66 9.57
CA PRO A 110 4.85 7.06 8.38
C PRO A 110 5.42 8.33 7.74
N GLY A 111 5.21 8.50 6.43
CA GLY A 111 5.64 9.66 5.67
C GLY A 111 6.67 9.35 4.58
N LEU A 112 7.30 10.41 4.07
CA LEU A 112 8.32 10.35 3.02
C LEU A 112 9.56 9.54 3.45
N LYS A 113 10.09 8.75 2.52
CA LYS A 113 11.27 7.88 2.69
C LYS A 113 12.35 8.24 1.68
N GLU A 114 13.51 7.59 1.82
CA GLU A 114 14.56 7.67 0.82
C GLU A 114 14.02 7.21 -0.54
N ALA A 115 14.30 7.98 -1.58
CA ALA A 115 13.90 7.66 -2.95
C ALA A 115 14.57 6.37 -3.44
N VAL A 116 13.88 5.62 -4.29
CA VAL A 116 14.44 4.45 -4.98
C VAL A 116 14.54 4.77 -6.46
N GLY A 117 15.77 4.96 -6.94
CA GLY A 117 15.99 5.44 -8.30
C GLY A 117 15.46 6.86 -8.45
N VAL A 118 14.45 7.04 -9.31
CA VAL A 118 13.76 8.33 -9.51
C VAL A 118 12.45 8.45 -8.73
N SER A 119 12.00 7.35 -8.14
CA SER A 119 10.69 7.23 -7.51
C SER A 119 10.72 7.75 -6.07
N GLN A 120 9.79 8.63 -5.74
CA GLN A 120 9.56 9.05 -4.36
C GLN A 120 8.82 7.93 -3.62
N ILE A 121 9.22 7.65 -2.38
CA ILE A 121 8.59 6.58 -1.59
C ILE A 121 7.88 7.20 -0.39
N TYR A 122 6.59 6.91 -0.24
CA TYR A 122 5.78 7.35 0.90
C TYR A 122 5.26 6.12 1.65
N SER A 123 5.33 6.13 2.98
CA SER A 123 4.91 4.99 3.81
C SER A 123 3.72 5.35 4.68
N LEU A 124 2.73 4.45 4.71
CA LEU A 124 1.57 4.51 5.58
C LEU A 124 1.54 3.29 6.49
N PRO A 125 0.96 3.41 7.70
CA PRO A 125 0.62 2.25 8.52
C PRO A 125 -0.32 1.30 7.79
N SER A 126 -0.40 0.06 8.28
CA SER A 126 -1.41 -0.87 7.80
C SER A 126 -2.81 -0.32 8.06
N THR A 127 -3.67 -0.34 7.05
CA THR A 127 -5.06 0.09 7.12
C THR A 127 -6.00 -0.97 7.69
N SER A 128 -5.50 -2.20 7.90
CA SER A 128 -6.24 -3.28 8.55
C SER A 128 -6.85 -2.83 9.87
N ILE A 129 -8.09 -3.25 10.15
CA ILE A 129 -8.74 -3.00 11.45
C ILE A 129 -7.96 -3.60 12.65
N LEU A 130 -7.10 -4.59 12.38
CA LEU A 130 -6.23 -5.18 13.39
C LEU A 130 -5.10 -4.23 13.84
N ASN A 131 -4.82 -3.18 13.06
CA ASN A 131 -3.90 -2.12 13.46
C ASN A 131 -4.57 -1.19 14.47
N THR A 132 -4.50 -1.56 15.75
CA THR A 132 -4.99 -0.78 16.89
C THR A 132 -4.06 0.35 17.30
N ARG A 133 -2.83 0.39 16.75
CA ARG A 133 -1.84 1.44 17.06
C ARG A 133 -2.23 2.79 16.43
N TYR A 134 -2.98 2.77 15.34
CA TYR A 134 -3.41 3.98 14.63
C TYR A 134 -4.95 4.05 14.59
N SER A 135 -5.49 5.11 15.21
CA SER A 135 -6.91 5.43 15.10
C SER A 135 -7.29 5.78 13.67
N THR A 136 -8.58 5.67 13.32
CA THR A 136 -9.07 6.08 11.99
C THR A 136 -8.76 7.54 11.70
N GLU A 137 -8.99 8.45 12.66
CA GLU A 137 -8.63 9.87 12.53
C GLU A 137 -7.14 10.08 12.25
N ARG A 138 -6.26 9.35 12.95
CA ARG A 138 -4.81 9.47 12.70
C ARG A 138 -4.43 8.92 11.34
N LEU A 139 -5.08 7.85 10.88
CA LEU A 139 -4.87 7.34 9.53
C LEU A 139 -5.34 8.35 8.49
N GLN A 140 -6.51 8.96 8.67
CA GLN A 140 -7.02 9.98 7.74
C GLN A 140 -6.04 11.12 7.58
N ASN A 141 -5.53 11.68 8.69
CA ASN A 141 -4.52 12.75 8.61
C ASN A 141 -3.26 12.33 7.83
N LEU A 142 -2.85 11.05 7.90
CA LEU A 142 -1.69 10.56 7.14
C LEU A 142 -2.00 10.38 5.64
N PHE A 143 -3.25 10.06 5.30
CA PHE A 143 -3.74 10.04 3.92
C PHE A 143 -3.84 11.47 3.37
N ASP A 144 -4.30 12.43 4.16
CA ASP A 144 -4.33 13.85 3.78
C ASP A 144 -2.90 14.39 3.57
N ASP A 145 -1.96 14.06 4.47
CA ASP A 145 -0.54 14.41 4.32
C ASP A 145 0.05 13.82 3.01
N PHE A 146 -0.38 12.60 2.64
CA PHE A 146 0.02 11.97 1.38
C PHE A 146 -0.58 12.67 0.15
N ALA A 147 -1.85 13.09 0.23
CA ALA A 147 -2.53 13.82 -0.83
C ALA A 147 -1.83 15.15 -1.12
N GLU A 148 -1.54 15.93 -0.07
CA GLU A 148 -0.80 17.19 -0.19
C GLU A 148 0.61 16.94 -0.79
N PHE A 149 1.29 15.88 -0.36
CA PHE A 149 2.60 15.51 -0.93
C PHE A 149 2.51 15.19 -2.43
N TYR A 150 1.52 14.39 -2.83
CA TYR A 150 1.34 13.98 -4.22
C TYR A 150 1.00 15.17 -5.13
N GLU A 151 0.09 16.04 -4.69
CA GLU A 151 -0.28 17.26 -5.42
C GLU A 151 0.92 18.17 -5.67
N ASN A 152 1.77 18.36 -4.65
CA ASN A 152 2.98 19.17 -4.75
C ASN A 152 4.04 18.58 -5.71
N LEU A 153 3.96 17.29 -6.04
CA LEU A 153 4.94 16.62 -6.89
C LEU A 153 4.55 16.66 -8.39
N ILE A 154 3.25 16.79 -8.68
CA ILE A 154 2.72 16.79 -10.07
C ILE A 154 2.59 18.20 -10.67
N ILE A 155 2.81 19.26 -9.88
CA ILE A 155 2.85 20.68 -10.30
C ILE A 155 4.27 21.09 -10.69
#